data_AF-A0A8J9Y8Z1-F1
#
_entry.id   AF-A0A8J9Y8Z1-F1
#
_cell.length_a   1.000
_cell.length_b   1.000
_cell.length_c   1.000
_cell.angle_alpha   90.00
_cell.angle_beta   90.00
_cell.angle_gamma   90.00
#
_symmetry.space_group_name_H-M   'P 1'
#
loop_
_entity.id
_entity.type
_entity.pdbx_description
1 polymer ?
#
loop_
_entity_poly.entity_id
_entity_poly.type
_entity_poly.pdbx_seq_one_letter_code
_entity_poly.pdbx_strand_id
1 'polypeptide(L)'
;MVSFIHLSRAPPWRQHPGAKPPCPERPQYRAGTRPCCTMNIFHVVFVIVLFKTVSAKISGGPRGRFDNIQRKPSHHVSAHHAHYSYHPPTAIHFMCRHCANFVTYPVYHGLPPTYVYKYREHGGRFADLLTGLALYNLGRASTDHWQYTHFYPLRSDEKCSMHVIDRKHFEEVAFPCFLMSSFMERSPESFLPDPNALDITSPQIDIKPYLHHNGSTLKVTSEQECILWHNMTLNKERNIIPCALLKEYSETMKPSGIPVYVWLPSTLALVITIYTCGYCCCKRRMRKEEMPYNDTTVIGYCTRHY
;
A
#
# COMPACT_ATOMS: atom_id res chain seq x y z
N MET A 1 23.46 38.03 -5.08
CA MET A 1 22.50 38.98 -5.68
C MET A 1 21.18 38.82 -4.97
N VAL A 2 20.81 39.85 -4.22
CA VAL A 2 19.59 39.96 -3.41
C VAL A 2 18.45 40.39 -4.35
N SER A 3 17.31 39.71 -4.33
CA SER A 3 16.08 40.25 -4.91
C SER A 3 14.88 39.92 -4.03
N PHE A 4 14.23 41.01 -3.63
CA PHE A 4 13.09 41.15 -2.73
C PHE A 4 11.81 40.55 -3.32
N ILE A 5 11.02 39.86 -2.50
CA ILE A 5 9.61 39.57 -2.79
C ILE A 5 8.76 40.59 -2.05
N HIS A 6 8.02 41.37 -2.83
CA HIS A 6 7.14 42.45 -2.40
C HIS A 6 5.85 41.89 -1.76
N LEU A 7 5.60 42.26 -0.50
CA LEU A 7 4.29 42.17 0.15
C LEU A 7 3.33 43.18 -0.49
N SER A 8 2.13 42.74 -0.89
CA SER A 8 1.04 43.62 -1.32
C SER A 8 -0.17 43.52 -0.36
N ARG A 9 -0.57 44.72 0.04
CA ARG A 9 -1.55 45.17 1.04
C ARG A 9 -2.96 44.60 0.89
N ALA A 10 -3.59 44.35 2.04
CA ALA A 10 -5.04 44.27 2.21
C ALA A 10 -5.68 45.68 2.25
N PRO A 11 -6.91 45.87 1.73
CA PRO A 11 -7.65 47.12 1.84
C PRO A 11 -8.50 47.22 3.14
N PRO A 12 -8.88 48.45 3.54
CA PRO A 12 -9.39 48.76 4.88
C PRO A 12 -10.92 48.68 5.03
N TRP A 13 -11.31 48.52 6.29
CA TRP A 13 -12.65 48.61 6.86
C TRP A 13 -13.33 49.96 6.59
N ARG A 14 -14.64 49.95 6.31
CA ARG A 14 -15.55 51.10 6.40
C ARG A 14 -16.76 50.79 7.28
N GLN A 15 -17.04 51.70 8.20
CA GLN A 15 -18.18 51.70 9.13
C GLN A 15 -19.43 52.39 8.53
N HIS A 16 -20.60 51.91 9.00
CA HIS A 16 -22.00 52.41 9.15
C HIS A 16 -22.38 53.88 8.78
N PRO A 17 -23.67 54.32 8.84
CA PRO A 17 -24.97 53.65 9.12
C PRO A 17 -26.09 53.97 8.09
N GLY A 18 -27.23 53.27 8.17
CA GLY A 18 -28.44 53.61 7.41
C GLY A 18 -29.69 53.17 8.16
N ALA A 19 -30.32 54.11 8.85
CA ALA A 19 -31.58 53.94 9.55
C ALA A 19 -32.73 53.65 8.56
N LYS A 20 -33.55 52.63 8.86
CA LYS A 20 -34.79 52.32 8.14
C LYS A 20 -36.01 52.77 8.97
N PRO A 21 -37.07 53.29 8.32
CA PRO A 21 -38.29 53.72 8.98
C PRO A 21 -39.13 52.53 9.50
N PRO A 22 -40.02 52.77 10.49
CA PRO A 22 -40.90 51.75 11.06
C PRO A 22 -42.01 51.39 10.06
N CYS A 23 -42.15 50.09 9.77
CA CYS A 23 -43.29 49.53 9.04
C CYS A 23 -44.32 48.94 10.02
N PRO A 24 -45.61 48.96 9.65
CA PRO A 24 -46.73 48.67 10.54
C PRO A 24 -46.88 47.18 10.85
N GLU A 25 -47.42 46.93 12.04
CA GLU A 25 -47.78 45.63 12.59
C GLU A 25 -48.61 44.80 11.60
N ARG A 26 -48.12 43.59 11.29
CA ARG A 26 -48.90 42.54 10.65
C ARG A 26 -49.49 41.60 11.70
N PRO A 27 -50.69 41.04 11.47
CA PRO A 27 -51.34 40.12 12.40
C PRO A 27 -50.52 38.86 12.63
N GLN A 28 -50.41 38.46 13.90
CA GLN A 28 -49.90 37.17 14.33
C GLN A 28 -50.75 36.04 13.74
N TYR A 29 -50.30 35.47 12.62
CA TYR A 29 -50.67 34.09 12.29
C TYR A 29 -49.86 33.16 13.18
N ARG A 30 -50.54 32.41 14.04
CA ARG A 30 -49.98 31.29 14.81
C ARG A 30 -49.32 30.32 13.83
N ALA A 31 -48.00 30.42 13.71
CA ALA A 31 -47.18 29.43 13.06
C ALA A 31 -47.26 28.15 13.89
N GLY A 32 -48.07 27.19 13.44
CA GLY A 32 -47.98 25.82 13.92
C GLY A 32 -46.56 25.32 13.65
N THR A 33 -45.85 24.98 14.72
CA THR A 33 -44.55 24.33 14.71
C THR A 33 -44.65 22.99 13.99
N ARG A 34 -44.54 23.00 12.65
CA ARG A 34 -44.34 21.77 11.90
C ARG A 34 -42.90 21.30 12.15
N PRO A 35 -42.71 19.99 12.43
CA PRO A 35 -41.44 19.45 12.86
C PRO A 35 -40.37 19.74 11.80
N CYS A 36 -39.42 20.61 12.16
CA CYS A 36 -38.19 20.83 11.42
C CYS A 36 -37.62 19.47 11.06
N CYS A 37 -37.42 19.24 9.75
CA CYS A 37 -36.78 18.09 9.15
C CYS A 37 -35.84 17.41 10.15
N THR A 38 -36.32 16.34 10.78
CA THR A 38 -35.44 15.41 11.47
C THR A 38 -34.51 14.92 10.38
N MET A 39 -33.30 15.49 10.34
CA MET A 39 -32.23 15.01 9.47
C MET A 39 -32.14 13.54 9.81
N ASN A 40 -32.60 12.70 8.89
CA ASN A 40 -32.98 11.33 9.18
C ASN A 40 -31.77 10.70 9.87
N ILE A 41 -31.89 10.33 11.14
CA ILE A 41 -30.76 9.88 11.98
C ILE A 41 -29.97 8.79 11.25
N PHE A 42 -30.67 7.99 10.44
CA PHE A 42 -30.12 7.02 9.51
C PHE A 42 -29.06 7.56 8.52
N HIS A 43 -29.22 8.77 7.96
CA HIS A 43 -28.19 9.37 7.08
C HIS A 43 -26.93 9.77 7.85
N VAL A 44 -27.08 10.31 9.05
CA VAL A 44 -25.93 10.66 9.90
C VAL A 44 -25.20 9.39 10.34
N VAL A 45 -25.95 8.37 10.78
CA VAL A 45 -25.40 7.05 11.13
C VAL A 45 -24.73 6.40 9.92
N PHE A 46 -25.34 6.46 8.74
CA PHE A 46 -24.76 5.89 7.52
C PHE A 46 -23.45 6.61 7.14
N VAL A 47 -23.40 7.93 7.20
CA VAL A 47 -22.17 8.70 6.94
C VAL A 47 -21.09 8.38 7.98
N ILE A 48 -21.44 8.28 9.27
CA ILE A 48 -20.48 7.92 10.34
C ILE A 48 -19.97 6.50 10.13
N VAL A 49 -20.85 5.53 9.84
CA VAL A 49 -20.47 4.13 9.56
C VAL A 49 -19.54 4.10 8.36
N LEU A 50 -19.89 4.77 7.27
CA LEU A 50 -19.09 4.82 6.04
C LEU A 50 -17.74 5.51 6.28
N PHE A 51 -17.69 6.58 7.09
CA PHE A 51 -16.44 7.21 7.51
C PHE A 51 -15.58 6.28 8.36
N LYS A 52 -16.19 5.44 9.22
CA LYS A 52 -15.49 4.44 10.04
C LYS A 52 -14.99 3.26 9.20
N THR A 53 -15.78 2.71 8.27
CA THR A 53 -15.33 1.64 7.36
C THR A 53 -14.25 2.12 6.41
N VAL A 54 -14.36 3.35 5.92
CA VAL A 54 -13.36 3.96 5.04
C VAL A 54 -12.11 4.30 5.84
N SER A 55 -12.21 4.88 7.04
CA SER A 55 -11.04 5.16 7.90
C SER A 55 -10.31 3.87 8.32
N ALA A 56 -11.02 2.77 8.57
CA ALA A 56 -10.42 1.45 8.84
C ALA A 56 -9.67 0.86 7.63
N LYS A 57 -9.93 1.37 6.42
CA LYS A 57 -9.25 1.00 5.18
C LYS A 57 -8.12 1.98 4.78
N ILE A 58 -8.06 3.17 5.41
CA ILE A 58 -7.11 4.27 5.13
C ILE A 58 -6.01 4.37 6.18
N SER A 59 -6.30 4.08 7.45
CA SER A 59 -5.23 3.66 8.35
C SER A 59 -4.73 2.37 7.74
N GLY A 60 -3.58 2.41 7.06
CA GLY A 60 -2.93 1.21 6.53
C GLY A 60 -3.12 0.11 7.56
N GLY A 61 -3.73 -1.01 7.11
CA GLY A 61 -4.01 -2.15 7.98
C GLY A 61 -2.83 -2.33 8.93
N PRO A 62 -3.10 -2.50 10.24
CA PRO A 62 -2.11 -2.31 11.29
C PRO A 62 -0.80 -2.90 10.82
N ARG A 63 0.26 -2.08 10.70
CA ARG A 63 1.64 -2.55 10.49
C ARG A 63 1.76 -3.78 11.35
N GLY A 64 1.76 -4.97 10.73
CA GLY A 64 1.46 -6.21 11.40
C GLY A 64 2.36 -6.31 12.62
N ARG A 65 1.80 -6.07 13.80
CA ARG A 65 2.47 -6.42 15.03
C ARG A 65 2.43 -7.93 15.01
N PHE A 66 3.51 -8.53 14.52
CA PHE A 66 3.73 -9.97 14.53
C PHE A 66 3.91 -10.42 15.99
N ASP A 67 2.84 -10.34 16.78
CA ASP A 67 2.80 -10.97 18.09
C ASP A 67 2.66 -12.48 17.85
N ASN A 68 3.81 -13.14 17.78
CA ASN A 68 4.16 -14.42 18.40
C ASN A 68 3.01 -15.41 18.77
N ILE A 69 2.09 -15.72 17.84
CA ILE A 69 1.17 -16.87 18.01
C ILE A 69 1.85 -18.09 17.38
N GLN A 70 2.79 -18.64 18.13
CA GLN A 70 3.32 -19.97 17.91
C GLN A 70 2.26 -20.99 18.36
N ARG A 71 2.10 -22.06 17.58
CA ARG A 71 1.37 -23.32 17.87
C ARG A 71 -0.12 -23.35 17.52
N LYS A 72 -0.42 -23.60 16.24
CA LYS A 72 -1.41 -24.61 15.85
C LYS A 72 -1.15 -25.05 14.40
N PRO A 73 -1.07 -26.36 14.11
CA PRO A 73 -0.96 -26.88 12.75
C PRO A 73 -2.34 -26.86 12.08
N SER A 74 -2.34 -26.84 10.75
CA SER A 74 -3.50 -26.87 9.85
C SER A 74 -4.38 -25.61 9.83
N HIS A 75 -4.07 -24.72 8.90
CA HIS A 75 -4.92 -24.32 7.77
C HIS A 75 -4.04 -23.44 6.87
N HIS A 76 -4.08 -23.63 5.56
CA HIS A 76 -3.39 -22.77 4.59
C HIS A 76 -3.97 -21.35 4.67
N VAL A 77 -3.47 -20.56 5.61
CA VAL A 77 -3.62 -19.11 5.56
C VAL A 77 -2.65 -18.69 4.47
N SER A 78 -3.17 -18.55 3.25
CA SER A 78 -2.56 -17.64 2.28
C SER A 78 -2.55 -16.31 3.01
N ALA A 79 -1.43 -15.98 3.65
CA ALA A 79 -1.24 -14.69 4.28
C ALA A 79 -1.28 -13.71 3.11
N HIS A 80 -2.49 -13.21 2.83
CA HIS A 80 -2.71 -12.15 1.88
C HIS A 80 -1.90 -10.98 2.42
N HIS A 81 -0.68 -10.83 1.91
CA HIS A 81 0.14 -9.65 2.09
C HIS A 81 -0.60 -8.53 1.34
N ALA A 82 -1.58 -7.92 2.03
CA ALA A 82 -2.58 -7.03 1.44
C ALA A 82 -1.97 -5.79 0.77
N HIS A 83 -0.68 -5.57 0.99
CA HIS A 83 0.04 -4.37 0.60
C HIS A 83 0.95 -4.54 -0.60
N TYR A 84 1.20 -5.75 -1.12
CA TYR A 84 2.07 -5.95 -2.28
C TYR A 84 1.56 -7.03 -3.24
N SER A 85 1.63 -6.74 -4.55
CA SER A 85 1.35 -7.69 -5.63
C SER A 85 2.62 -7.96 -6.41
N TYR A 86 2.82 -9.23 -6.73
CA TYR A 86 3.92 -9.68 -7.54
C TYR A 86 3.52 -9.73 -9.01
N HIS A 87 4.25 -9.03 -9.87
CA HIS A 87 4.01 -8.97 -11.30
C HIS A 87 5.30 -9.35 -12.04
N PRO A 88 5.60 -10.65 -12.18
CA PRO A 88 6.81 -11.10 -12.84
C PRO A 88 6.77 -10.73 -14.34
N PRO A 89 7.83 -10.10 -14.89
CA PRO A 89 7.98 -9.97 -16.33
C PRO A 89 8.27 -11.35 -16.96
N THR A 90 8.18 -11.45 -18.29
CA THR A 90 8.55 -12.68 -19.01
C THR A 90 10.04 -12.99 -18.91
N ALA A 91 10.86 -11.95 -18.86
CA ALA A 91 12.31 -12.02 -18.70
C ALA A 91 12.83 -10.71 -18.10
N ILE A 92 13.97 -10.77 -17.41
CA ILE A 92 14.73 -9.61 -16.98
C ILE A 92 16.03 -9.58 -17.78
N HIS A 93 16.25 -8.49 -18.52
CA HIS A 93 17.46 -8.28 -19.30
C HIS A 93 18.29 -7.19 -18.64
N PHE A 94 19.48 -7.56 -18.19
CA PHE A 94 20.35 -6.61 -17.50
C PHE A 94 21.70 -6.55 -18.20
N MET A 95 22.19 -5.31 -18.40
CA MET A 95 23.47 -5.07 -19.05
C MET A 95 24.59 -5.43 -18.06
N CYS A 96 25.37 -6.45 -18.40
CA CYS A 96 26.51 -6.83 -17.58
C CYS A 96 27.57 -5.71 -17.61
N ARG A 97 28.08 -5.31 -16.44
CA ARG A 97 29.06 -4.21 -16.34
C ARG A 97 30.35 -4.47 -17.12
N HIS A 98 30.81 -5.72 -17.11
CA HIS A 98 32.05 -6.15 -17.76
C HIS A 98 31.81 -6.80 -19.13
N CYS A 99 30.56 -6.80 -19.61
CA CYS A 99 30.20 -7.42 -20.87
C CYS A 99 29.51 -6.39 -21.77
N ALA A 100 29.77 -6.44 -23.07
CA ALA A 100 29.08 -5.57 -24.03
C ALA A 100 27.63 -6.01 -24.35
N ASN A 101 27.13 -7.06 -23.69
CA ASN A 101 25.88 -7.72 -24.03
C ASN A 101 24.88 -7.70 -22.88
N PHE A 102 23.59 -7.68 -23.24
CA PHE A 102 22.50 -7.95 -22.29
C PHE A 102 22.49 -9.42 -21.93
N VAL A 103 22.37 -9.70 -20.64
CA VAL A 103 22.22 -11.05 -20.11
C VAL A 103 20.79 -11.21 -19.64
N THR A 104 20.18 -12.34 -19.97
CA THR A 104 18.84 -12.71 -19.50
C THR A 104 18.97 -13.40 -18.15
N TYR A 105 18.21 -12.94 -17.17
CA TYR A 105 18.19 -13.50 -15.82
C TYR A 105 16.86 -14.23 -15.53
N PRO A 106 16.91 -15.31 -14.72
CA PRO A 106 15.76 -16.15 -14.44
C PRO A 106 14.73 -15.47 -13.54
N VAL A 107 13.45 -15.51 -13.95
CA VAL A 107 12.33 -14.91 -13.22
C VAL A 107 11.49 -16.02 -12.59
N TYR A 108 11.16 -15.86 -11.31
CA TYR A 108 10.21 -16.74 -10.65
C TYR A 108 8.79 -16.41 -11.09
N HIS A 109 8.05 -17.35 -11.67
CA HIS A 109 6.68 -17.08 -12.16
C HIS A 109 5.58 -17.50 -11.19
N GLY A 110 5.92 -18.20 -10.11
CA GLY A 110 4.99 -18.59 -9.07
C GLY A 110 4.59 -17.44 -8.14
N LEU A 111 3.66 -17.71 -7.23
CA LEU A 111 3.38 -16.79 -6.12
C LEU A 111 4.56 -16.85 -5.13
N PRO A 112 5.23 -15.72 -4.85
CA PRO A 112 6.37 -15.71 -3.93
C PRO A 112 5.97 -16.19 -2.53
N PRO A 113 6.86 -16.90 -1.82
CA PRO A 113 6.63 -17.24 -0.42
C PRO A 113 6.50 -16.00 0.46
N THR A 114 5.87 -16.15 1.63
CA THR A 114 5.54 -15.05 2.56
C THR A 114 6.76 -14.24 3.00
N TYR A 115 7.92 -14.88 3.07
CA TYR A 115 9.13 -14.20 3.53
C TYR A 115 9.63 -13.13 2.57
N VAL A 116 9.34 -13.26 1.27
CA VAL A 116 9.70 -12.26 0.27
C VAL A 116 8.96 -10.95 0.55
N TYR A 117 7.66 -11.06 0.84
CA TYR A 117 6.83 -9.93 1.23
C TYR A 117 7.26 -9.32 2.56
N LYS A 118 7.67 -10.15 3.54
CA LYS A 118 8.19 -9.66 4.83
C LYS A 118 9.44 -8.78 4.66
N TYR A 119 10.35 -9.12 3.76
CA TYR A 119 11.52 -8.26 3.48
C TYR A 119 11.11 -6.90 2.94
N ARG A 120 10.12 -6.88 2.03
CA ARG A 120 9.60 -5.65 1.44
C ARG A 120 8.85 -4.80 2.47
N GLU A 121 7.98 -5.41 3.25
CA GLU A 121 7.14 -4.74 4.26
C GLU A 121 7.93 -4.19 5.45
N HIS A 122 9.06 -4.80 5.80
CA HIS A 122 9.88 -4.36 6.92
C HIS A 122 10.39 -2.91 6.76
N GLY A 123 10.45 -2.41 5.51
CA GLY A 123 10.77 -1.00 5.24
C GLY A 123 12.15 -0.57 5.71
N GLY A 124 13.05 -1.52 5.93
CA GLY A 124 14.44 -1.25 6.26
C GLY A 124 15.23 -0.70 5.07
N ARG A 125 16.41 -0.13 5.35
CA ARG A 125 17.30 0.45 4.33
C ARG A 125 17.63 -0.50 3.17
N PHE A 126 17.78 -1.80 3.46
CA PHE A 126 18.11 -2.85 2.50
C PHE A 126 16.91 -3.70 2.06
N ALA A 127 15.68 -3.29 2.40
CA ALA A 127 14.45 -4.05 2.10
C ALA A 127 14.37 -4.43 0.62
N ASP A 128 14.62 -3.47 -0.28
CA ASP A 128 14.56 -3.66 -1.73
C ASP A 128 15.60 -4.67 -2.21
N LEU A 129 16.84 -4.56 -1.75
CA LEU A 129 17.91 -5.48 -2.13
C LEU A 129 17.67 -6.91 -1.61
N LEU A 130 17.19 -7.06 -0.37
CA LEU A 130 16.87 -8.38 0.19
C LEU A 130 15.64 -9.01 -0.48
N THR A 131 14.63 -8.20 -0.82
CA THR A 131 13.47 -8.64 -1.61
C THR A 131 13.92 -9.09 -3.00
N GLY A 132 14.78 -8.31 -3.64
CA GLY A 132 15.38 -8.63 -4.92
C GLY A 132 16.20 -9.91 -4.90
N LEU A 133 17.05 -10.05 -3.89
CA LEU A 133 17.87 -11.26 -3.68
C LEU A 133 17.00 -12.50 -3.49
N ALA A 134 15.94 -12.39 -2.68
CA ALA A 134 14.99 -13.47 -2.48
C ALA A 134 14.31 -13.91 -3.79
N LEU A 135 13.80 -12.97 -4.57
CA LEU A 135 13.17 -13.24 -5.87
C LEU A 135 14.15 -13.80 -6.88
N TYR A 136 15.38 -13.28 -6.91
CA TYR A 136 16.40 -13.76 -7.81
C TYR A 136 16.84 -15.19 -7.45
N ASN A 137 17.00 -15.50 -6.17
CA ASN A 137 17.29 -16.85 -5.68
C ASN A 137 16.17 -17.83 -6.04
N LEU A 138 14.90 -17.44 -5.89
CA LEU A 138 13.75 -18.23 -6.33
C LEU A 138 13.73 -18.45 -7.85
N GLY A 139 14.03 -17.40 -8.62
CA GLY A 139 14.12 -17.48 -10.07
C GLY A 139 15.16 -18.50 -10.49
N ARG A 140 16.39 -18.38 -9.99
CA ARG A 140 17.48 -19.35 -10.21
C ARG A 140 17.08 -20.77 -9.82
N ALA A 141 16.55 -20.93 -8.60
CA ALA A 141 16.13 -22.25 -8.12
C ALA A 141 15.03 -22.87 -9.00
N SER A 142 14.17 -22.07 -9.62
CA SER A 142 13.10 -22.55 -10.50
C SER A 142 13.56 -22.90 -11.93
N THR A 143 14.62 -22.28 -12.42
CA THR A 143 15.16 -22.56 -13.77
C THR A 143 16.15 -23.71 -13.79
N ASP A 144 16.90 -23.87 -12.70
CA ASP A 144 17.89 -24.94 -12.59
C ASP A 144 17.18 -26.30 -12.61
N HIS A 145 17.57 -27.17 -13.55
CA HIS A 145 16.91 -28.47 -13.79
C HIS A 145 17.11 -29.49 -12.66
N TRP A 146 17.88 -29.12 -11.62
CA TRP A 146 18.11 -29.99 -10.48
C TRP A 146 16.88 -29.96 -9.59
N GLN A 147 16.17 -31.08 -9.51
CA GLN A 147 14.96 -31.29 -8.72
C GLN A 147 15.07 -30.86 -7.25
N TYR A 148 16.27 -30.60 -6.76
CA TYR A 148 16.49 -30.27 -5.37
C TYR A 148 16.89 -28.83 -5.12
N THR A 149 17.21 -27.97 -6.11
CA THR A 149 17.78 -26.59 -5.92
C THR A 149 17.05 -25.70 -4.92
N HIS A 150 15.76 -25.96 -4.68
CA HIS A 150 14.94 -25.27 -3.70
C HIS A 150 15.10 -25.77 -2.25
N PHE A 151 15.73 -26.92 -2.03
CA PHE A 151 16.05 -27.44 -0.70
C PHE A 151 17.39 -26.92 -0.19
N TYR A 152 17.33 -26.35 1.00
CA TYR A 152 18.46 -25.78 1.71
C TYR A 152 18.73 -26.54 3.02
N PRO A 153 19.88 -27.22 3.17
CA PRO A 153 20.22 -27.88 4.43
C PRO A 153 20.55 -26.82 5.48
N LEU A 154 19.71 -26.67 6.52
CA LEU A 154 19.96 -25.67 7.56
C LEU A 154 21.23 -26.03 8.34
N ARG A 155 22.10 -25.03 8.55
CA ARG A 155 23.24 -25.15 9.45
C ARG A 155 23.12 -24.07 10.51
N SER A 156 23.41 -24.38 11.77
CA SER A 156 23.21 -23.44 12.88
C SER A 156 24.37 -22.45 13.03
N ASP A 157 25.53 -22.76 12.46
CA ASP A 157 26.79 -22.03 12.59
C ASP A 157 27.15 -21.19 11.35
N GLU A 158 26.34 -21.28 10.30
CA GLU A 158 26.51 -20.49 9.10
C GLU A 158 26.11 -19.02 9.31
N LYS A 159 26.85 -18.14 8.65
CA LYS A 159 26.57 -16.70 8.63
C LYS A 159 26.66 -16.23 7.20
N CYS A 160 25.62 -15.53 6.78
CA CYS A 160 25.52 -14.94 5.47
C CYS A 160 25.29 -13.44 5.57
N SER A 161 25.99 -12.71 4.71
CA SER A 161 25.86 -11.27 4.62
C SER A 161 26.01 -10.77 3.20
N MET A 162 25.41 -9.62 2.92
CA MET A 162 25.50 -8.91 1.66
C MET A 162 26.26 -7.63 1.91
N HIS A 163 27.33 -7.44 1.16
CA HIS A 163 28.13 -6.22 1.19
C HIS A 163 27.71 -5.36 0.00
N VAL A 164 27.19 -4.17 0.29
CA VAL A 164 26.92 -3.15 -0.72
C VAL A 164 28.15 -2.27 -0.83
N ILE A 165 28.83 -2.37 -1.96
CA ILE A 165 30.08 -1.66 -2.24
C ILE A 165 29.81 -0.51 -3.21
N ASP A 166 30.19 0.69 -2.78
CA ASP A 166 30.27 1.90 -3.59
C ASP A 166 31.72 2.42 -3.56
N ARG A 167 32.08 3.34 -4.46
CA ARG A 167 33.44 3.90 -4.59
C ARG A 167 34.00 4.52 -3.30
N LYS A 168 33.13 4.87 -2.34
CA LYS A 168 33.50 5.55 -1.09
C LYS A 168 32.80 4.98 0.16
N HIS A 169 31.86 4.05 -0.02
CA HIS A 169 31.03 3.57 1.09
C HIS A 169 30.93 2.05 1.02
N PHE A 170 31.04 1.43 2.18
CA PHE A 170 30.91 0.00 2.38
C PHE A 170 29.85 -0.22 3.46
N GLU A 171 28.86 -1.04 3.15
CA GLU A 171 27.80 -1.39 4.09
C GLU A 171 27.54 -2.88 4.06
N GLU A 172 27.36 -3.48 5.23
CA GLU A 172 27.11 -4.91 5.40
C GLU A 172 25.73 -5.13 6.02
N VAL A 173 24.97 -6.06 5.45
CA VAL A 173 23.70 -6.51 6.01
C VAL A 173 23.70 -8.03 6.13
N ALA A 174 23.45 -8.52 7.35
CA ALA A 174 23.29 -9.95 7.61
C ALA A 174 21.91 -10.43 7.14
N PHE A 175 21.84 -11.66 6.65
CA PHE A 175 20.59 -12.28 6.22
C PHE A 175 20.64 -13.82 6.36
N PRO A 176 19.50 -14.52 6.40
CA PRO A 176 19.45 -15.98 6.44
C PRO A 176 20.06 -16.64 5.21
N CYS A 177 20.96 -17.61 5.41
CA CYS A 177 21.74 -18.19 4.31
C CYS A 177 20.91 -18.89 3.21
N PHE A 178 19.69 -19.35 3.51
CA PHE A 178 18.82 -19.90 2.47
C PHE A 178 18.48 -18.90 1.34
N LEU A 179 18.63 -17.59 1.56
CA LEU A 179 18.48 -16.58 0.50
C LEU A 179 19.54 -16.64 -0.58
N MET A 180 20.65 -17.33 -0.34
CA MET A 180 21.70 -17.56 -1.32
C MET A 180 21.82 -19.04 -1.72
N SER A 181 20.82 -19.87 -1.41
CA SER A 181 20.88 -21.31 -1.63
C SER A 181 21.21 -21.70 -3.08
N SER A 182 20.71 -20.94 -4.07
CA SER A 182 20.98 -21.16 -5.50
C SER A 182 22.38 -20.73 -5.95
N PHE A 183 23.11 -20.01 -5.10
CA PHE A 183 24.47 -19.53 -5.37
C PHE A 183 25.55 -20.45 -4.78
N MET A 184 25.14 -21.37 -3.91
CA MET A 184 26.05 -22.28 -3.22
C MET A 184 26.22 -23.53 -4.06
N GLU A 185 27.48 -23.92 -4.29
CA GLU A 185 27.76 -25.19 -4.94
C GLU A 185 27.28 -26.34 -4.04
N ARG A 186 26.51 -27.28 -4.61
CA ARG A 186 26.13 -28.47 -3.88
C ARG A 186 27.30 -29.42 -3.78
N SER A 187 27.49 -29.99 -2.60
CA SER A 187 28.30 -31.21 -2.50
C SER A 187 27.65 -32.31 -3.34
N PRO A 188 28.42 -32.96 -4.25
CA PRO A 188 27.93 -34.05 -5.08
C PRO A 188 27.44 -35.26 -4.28
N GLU A 189 27.69 -35.31 -2.97
CA GLU A 189 27.29 -36.41 -2.09
C GLU A 189 25.82 -36.34 -1.65
N SER A 190 25.11 -35.25 -1.95
CA SER A 190 23.74 -34.98 -1.46
C SER A 190 22.64 -35.18 -2.51
N PHE A 191 22.65 -36.31 -3.22
CA PHE A 191 21.54 -36.69 -4.13
C PHE A 191 20.26 -37.12 -3.41
N LEU A 192 20.36 -37.45 -2.11
CA LEU A 192 19.20 -37.78 -1.30
C LEU A 192 18.68 -36.50 -0.60
N PRO A 193 17.37 -36.22 -0.66
CA PRO A 193 16.79 -35.09 0.05
C PRO A 193 17.01 -35.30 1.55
N ASP A 194 17.78 -34.40 2.17
CA ASP A 194 17.85 -34.32 3.62
C ASP A 194 16.43 -34.05 4.13
N PRO A 195 15.85 -34.93 4.97
CA PRO A 195 14.48 -34.75 5.48
C PRO A 195 14.33 -33.47 6.30
N ASN A 196 15.44 -32.86 6.75
CA ASN A 196 15.45 -31.60 7.47
C ASN A 196 15.76 -30.39 6.59
N ALA A 197 15.92 -30.56 5.27
CA ALA A 197 16.17 -29.44 4.39
C ALA A 197 14.96 -28.50 4.31
N LEU A 198 15.24 -27.20 4.36
CA LEU A 198 14.26 -26.16 4.18
C LEU A 198 13.91 -26.03 2.70
N ASP A 199 12.66 -26.24 2.35
CA ASP A 199 12.14 -25.84 1.04
C ASP A 199 11.99 -24.31 1.00
N ILE A 200 12.83 -23.62 0.24
CA ILE A 200 12.78 -22.16 0.08
C ILE A 200 11.51 -21.68 -0.62
N THR A 201 10.77 -22.55 -1.30
CA THR A 201 9.47 -22.20 -1.90
C THR A 201 8.33 -22.33 -0.89
N SER A 202 8.61 -22.83 0.32
CA SER A 202 7.60 -23.00 1.36
C SER A 202 7.07 -21.66 1.86
N PRO A 203 5.74 -21.47 1.90
CA PRO A 203 5.11 -20.28 2.46
C PRO A 203 5.19 -20.22 3.99
N GLN A 204 5.76 -21.24 4.65
CA GLN A 204 5.82 -21.34 6.11
C GLN A 204 7.10 -20.74 6.71
N ILE A 205 7.99 -20.21 5.87
CA ILE A 205 9.24 -19.60 6.34
C ILE A 205 8.92 -18.29 7.08
N ASP A 206 9.12 -18.33 8.40
CA ASP A 206 9.00 -17.16 9.24
C ASP A 206 10.36 -16.50 9.45
N ILE A 207 10.56 -15.34 8.84
CA ILE A 207 11.75 -14.54 9.02
C ILE A 207 11.46 -13.46 10.06
N LYS A 208 12.29 -13.42 11.10
CA LYS A 208 12.35 -12.27 11.99
C LYS A 208 13.09 -11.15 11.26
N PRO A 209 12.50 -9.96 11.11
CA PRO A 209 13.17 -8.86 10.44
C PRO A 209 14.49 -8.54 11.16
N TYR A 210 15.62 -8.69 10.44
CA TYR A 210 16.92 -8.77 11.09
C TYR A 210 17.41 -7.43 11.68
N LEU A 211 16.97 -6.27 11.18
CA LEU A 211 17.44 -4.97 11.68
C LEU A 211 16.38 -3.87 11.52
N HIS A 212 15.95 -3.25 12.62
CA HIS A 212 15.25 -1.96 12.58
C HIS A 212 16.27 -0.86 12.27
N HIS A 213 16.48 -0.57 10.99
CA HIS A 213 17.21 0.62 10.59
C HIS A 213 16.22 1.76 10.36
N ASN A 214 16.32 2.82 11.19
CA ASN A 214 15.58 4.08 11.02
C ASN A 214 16.13 4.95 9.86
N GLY A 215 16.83 4.33 8.90
CA GLY A 215 17.45 5.02 7.78
C GLY A 215 16.49 5.24 6.62
N SER A 216 16.77 6.24 5.80
CA SER A 216 16.15 6.38 4.49
C SER A 216 16.44 5.16 3.60
N THR A 217 15.55 4.88 2.66
CA THR A 217 15.72 3.83 1.65
C THR A 217 17.05 3.99 0.93
N LEU A 218 17.82 2.90 0.79
CA LEU A 218 19.10 2.93 0.09
C LEU A 218 18.88 3.34 -1.37
N LYS A 219 19.49 4.45 -1.80
CA LYS A 219 19.49 4.87 -3.20
C LYS A 219 20.50 4.04 -3.98
N VAL A 220 20.03 2.95 -4.57
CA VAL A 220 20.85 2.07 -5.40
C VAL A 220 21.26 2.79 -6.68
N THR A 221 22.57 2.80 -6.99
CA THR A 221 23.12 3.32 -8.25
C THR A 221 23.52 2.15 -9.18
N SER A 222 23.70 2.42 -10.47
CA SER A 222 24.15 1.42 -11.45
C SER A 222 25.58 0.91 -11.19
N GLU A 223 26.39 1.67 -10.44
CA GLU A 223 27.80 1.37 -10.19
C GLU A 223 28.02 0.51 -8.95
N GLN A 224 26.98 0.30 -8.13
CA GLN A 224 27.06 -0.43 -6.88
C GLN A 224 27.02 -1.95 -7.10
N GLU A 225 27.90 -2.64 -6.39
CA GLU A 225 28.02 -4.09 -6.41
C GLU A 225 27.56 -4.68 -5.09
N CYS A 226 26.76 -5.73 -5.19
CA CYS A 226 26.24 -6.49 -4.06
C CYS A 226 27.01 -7.80 -4.00
N ILE A 227 27.95 -7.90 -3.07
CA ILE A 227 28.76 -9.10 -2.87
C ILE A 227 28.12 -9.94 -1.78
N LEU A 228 27.75 -11.17 -2.12
CA LEU A 228 27.25 -12.14 -1.17
C LEU A 228 28.40 -12.90 -0.53
N TRP A 229 28.36 -13.00 0.79
CA TRP A 229 29.36 -13.68 1.61
C TRP A 229 28.74 -14.82 2.40
N HIS A 230 29.43 -15.96 2.37
CA HIS A 230 29.14 -17.14 3.17
C HIS A 230 30.38 -17.52 3.98
N ASN A 231 30.25 -17.54 5.31
CA ASN A 231 31.41 -17.74 6.21
C ASN A 231 31.98 -19.17 6.20
N MET A 232 31.24 -20.15 5.66
CA MET A 232 31.57 -21.57 5.88
C MET A 232 32.51 -22.17 4.84
N THR A 233 32.69 -21.55 3.68
CA THR A 233 33.52 -22.10 2.61
C THR A 233 34.97 -21.66 2.79
N LEU A 234 35.87 -22.63 3.05
CA LEU A 234 37.33 -22.43 3.09
C LEU A 234 37.83 -21.71 1.82
N ASN A 235 37.18 -21.99 0.70
CA ASN A 235 37.25 -21.19 -0.51
C ASN A 235 36.19 -20.11 -0.41
N LYS A 236 36.57 -18.86 -0.11
CA LYS A 236 35.66 -17.71 -0.06
C LYS A 236 34.92 -17.56 -1.39
N GLU A 237 33.80 -18.25 -1.55
CA GLU A 237 32.90 -18.13 -2.69
C GLU A 237 32.27 -16.74 -2.62
N ARG A 238 32.71 -15.86 -3.53
CA ARG A 238 32.18 -14.51 -3.65
C ARG A 238 31.26 -14.49 -4.86
N ASN A 239 29.98 -14.36 -4.59
CA ASN A 239 28.99 -14.13 -5.64
C ASN A 239 28.77 -12.63 -5.77
N ILE A 240 29.20 -12.05 -6.89
CA ILE A 240 29.04 -10.63 -7.19
C ILE A 240 27.78 -10.46 -8.04
N ILE A 241 26.85 -9.66 -7.57
CA ILE A 241 25.59 -9.35 -8.25
C ILE A 241 25.46 -7.84 -8.37
N PRO A 242 25.08 -7.28 -9.54
CA PRO A 242 24.78 -5.86 -9.63
C PRO A 242 23.64 -5.48 -8.68
N CYS A 243 23.83 -4.49 -7.80
CA CYS A 243 22.75 -4.09 -6.89
C CYS A 243 21.53 -3.55 -7.64
N ALA A 244 21.75 -2.91 -8.80
CA ALA A 244 20.68 -2.44 -9.66
C ALA A 244 19.81 -3.60 -10.21
N LEU A 245 20.40 -4.77 -10.47
CA LEU A 245 19.64 -5.97 -10.86
C LEU A 245 18.72 -6.42 -9.72
N LEU A 246 19.24 -6.52 -8.50
CA LEU A 246 18.42 -6.89 -7.33
C LEU A 246 17.28 -5.87 -7.12
N LYS A 247 17.57 -4.58 -7.32
CA LYS A 247 16.53 -3.55 -7.28
C LYS A 247 15.46 -3.78 -8.35
N GLU A 248 15.83 -4.10 -9.58
CA GLU A 248 14.89 -4.42 -10.66
C GLU A 248 13.97 -5.60 -10.29
N TYR A 249 14.53 -6.67 -9.71
CA TYR A 249 13.71 -7.75 -9.15
C TYR A 249 12.73 -7.24 -8.09
N SER A 250 13.16 -6.38 -7.17
CA SER A 250 12.29 -5.84 -6.13
C SER A 250 11.14 -4.97 -6.68
N GLU A 251 11.34 -4.31 -7.82
CA GLU A 251 10.34 -3.45 -8.46
C GLU A 251 9.20 -4.25 -9.12
N THR A 252 9.39 -5.55 -9.34
CA THR A 252 8.31 -6.47 -9.71
C THR A 252 7.28 -6.65 -8.59
N MET A 253 7.64 -6.34 -7.34
CA MET A 253 6.72 -6.23 -6.21
C MET A 253 6.19 -4.80 -6.08
N LYS A 254 4.98 -4.60 -6.63
CA LYS A 254 4.28 -3.32 -6.58
C LYS A 254 3.42 -3.25 -5.34
N PRO A 255 3.29 -2.08 -4.68
CA PRO A 255 2.34 -1.94 -3.61
C PRO A 255 0.93 -2.23 -4.14
N SER A 256 0.26 -3.22 -3.56
CA SER A 256 -1.15 -3.51 -3.78
C SER A 256 -1.98 -2.48 -3.03
N GLY A 257 -2.82 -1.77 -3.78
CA GLY A 257 -3.70 -0.75 -3.24
C GLY A 257 -3.97 0.31 -4.28
N ILE A 258 -5.19 0.84 -4.30
CA ILE A 258 -5.48 2.05 -5.06
C ILE A 258 -4.63 3.15 -4.40
N PRO A 259 -3.78 3.88 -5.14
CA PRO A 259 -2.96 4.92 -4.55
C PRO A 259 -3.84 5.94 -3.81
N VAL A 260 -3.36 6.47 -2.69
CA VAL A 260 -4.14 7.44 -1.87
C VAL A 260 -4.65 8.60 -2.71
N TYR A 261 -3.83 9.09 -3.64
CA TYR A 261 -4.20 10.18 -4.54
C TYR A 261 -5.31 9.82 -5.56
N VAL A 262 -5.64 8.54 -5.77
CA VAL A 262 -6.70 8.11 -6.69
C VAL A 262 -8.04 7.95 -5.95
N TRP A 263 -8.05 7.26 -4.80
CA TRP A 263 -9.31 7.02 -4.08
C TRP A 263 -9.72 8.21 -3.19
N LEU A 264 -8.77 9.03 -2.70
CA LEU A 264 -9.10 10.18 -1.85
C LEU A 264 -9.95 11.24 -2.60
N PRO A 265 -9.59 11.69 -3.82
CA PRO A 265 -10.46 12.60 -4.57
C PRO A 265 -11.79 11.98 -4.95
N SER A 266 -11.80 10.68 -5.29
CA SER A 266 -13.01 9.95 -5.66
C SER A 266 -14.00 9.86 -4.49
N THR A 267 -13.52 9.56 -3.29
CA THR A 267 -14.33 9.51 -2.07
C THR A 267 -14.81 10.90 -1.66
N LEU A 268 -13.94 11.92 -1.75
CA LEU A 268 -14.30 13.30 -1.45
C LEU A 268 -15.36 13.85 -2.42
N ALA A 269 -15.23 13.59 -3.73
CA ALA A 269 -16.21 13.95 -4.74
C ALA A 269 -17.56 13.27 -4.49
N LEU A 270 -17.56 12.00 -4.10
CA LEU A 270 -18.78 11.25 -3.75
C LEU A 270 -19.48 11.87 -2.53
N VAL A 271 -18.72 12.23 -1.48
CA VAL A 271 -19.28 12.91 -0.29
C VAL A 271 -19.88 14.28 -0.65
N ILE A 272 -19.19 15.09 -1.46
CA ILE A 272 -19.70 16.39 -1.94
C ILE A 272 -20.97 16.20 -2.77
N THR A 273 -21.00 15.19 -3.64
CA THR A 273 -22.17 14.90 -4.49
C THR A 273 -23.37 14.50 -3.66
N ILE A 274 -23.19 13.64 -2.64
CA ILE A 274 -24.26 13.26 -1.72
C ILE A 274 -24.77 14.48 -0.94
N TYR A 275 -23.86 15.33 -0.43
CA TYR A 275 -24.21 16.52 0.33
C TYR A 275 -24.99 17.54 -0.52
N THR A 276 -24.52 17.83 -1.73
CA THR A 276 -25.17 18.77 -2.65
C THR A 276 -26.51 18.24 -3.15
N CYS A 277 -26.61 16.94 -3.46
CA CYS A 277 -27.87 16.29 -3.82
C CYS A 277 -28.90 16.37 -2.68
N GLY A 278 -28.48 16.04 -1.45
CA GLY A 278 -29.31 16.16 -0.25
C GLY A 278 -29.79 17.60 -0.02
N TYR A 279 -28.91 18.58 -0.15
CA TYR A 279 -29.25 20.00 -0.04
C TYR A 279 -30.27 20.45 -1.11
N CYS A 280 -30.07 20.05 -2.37
CA CYS A 280 -30.98 20.35 -3.47
C CYS A 280 -32.37 19.71 -3.27
N CYS A 281 -32.43 18.46 -2.79
CA CYS A 281 -33.67 17.77 -2.47
C CYS A 281 -34.43 18.47 -1.33
N CYS A 282 -33.74 18.85 -0.26
CA CYS A 282 -34.34 19.62 0.85
C CYS A 282 -34.87 20.98 0.37
N LYS A 283 -34.10 21.70 -0.45
CA LYS A 283 -34.51 23.01 -1.00
C LYS A 283 -35.72 22.91 -1.92
N ARG A 284 -35.79 21.89 -2.78
CA ARG A 284 -36.96 21.64 -3.65
C ARG A 284 -38.22 21.33 -2.84
N ARG A 285 -38.08 20.64 -1.70
CA ARG A 285 -39.22 20.32 -0.83
C ARG A 285 -39.83 21.59 -0.23
N MET A 286 -39.00 22.51 0.27
CA MET A 286 -39.49 23.79 0.82
C MET A 286 -40.27 24.61 -0.21
N ARG A 287 -39.81 24.65 -1.47
CA ARG A 287 -40.52 25.40 -2.53
C ARG A 287 -41.90 24.82 -2.91
N LYS A 288 -42.15 23.54 -2.69
CA LYS A 288 -43.48 22.95 -2.96
C LYS A 288 -44.52 23.34 -1.90
N GLU A 289 -44.09 23.70 -0.69
CA GLU A 289 -45.00 24.12 0.37
C GLU A 289 -45.39 25.61 0.26
N GLU A 290 -44.64 26.42 -0.51
CA GLU A 290 -44.94 27.84 -0.73
C GLU A 290 -45.85 28.12 -1.95
N MET A 291 -46.26 27.11 -2.72
CA MET A 291 -47.30 27.34 -3.72
C MET A 291 -48.64 27.54 -2.99
N PRO A 292 -49.27 28.72 -3.10
CA PRO A 292 -50.60 28.92 -2.57
C PRO A 292 -51.51 27.88 -3.24
N TYR A 293 -52.19 27.08 -2.42
CA TYR A 293 -53.26 26.23 -2.86
C TYR A 293 -54.27 27.13 -3.57
N ASN A 294 -54.25 27.10 -4.90
CA ASN A 294 -55.26 27.77 -5.69
C ASN A 294 -56.53 26.95 -5.47
N ASP A 295 -57.32 27.39 -4.50
CA ASP A 295 -58.65 26.89 -4.21
C ASP A 295 -59.54 27.29 -5.40
N THR A 296 -59.37 26.60 -6.53
CA THR A 296 -60.34 26.62 -7.62
C THR A 296 -61.56 25.88 -7.12
N THR A 297 -62.36 26.62 -6.34
CA THR A 297 -63.82 26.68 -6.40
C THR A 297 -64.42 25.64 -7.33
N VAL A 298 -64.63 24.44 -6.79
CA VAL A 298 -65.65 23.53 -7.31
C VAL A 298 -66.98 24.17 -6.91
N ILE A 299 -67.54 24.98 -7.82
CA ILE A 299 -68.90 25.51 -7.71
C ILE A 299 -69.84 24.31 -7.83
N GLY A 300 -70.21 23.74 -6.69
CA GLY A 300 -71.30 22.78 -6.58
C GLY A 300 -72.62 23.51 -6.77
N TYR A 301 -73.23 23.36 -7.95
CA TYR A 301 -74.60 23.81 -8.20
C TYR A 301 -75.56 22.99 -7.32
N CYS A 302 -76.13 23.62 -6.29
CA CYS A 302 -77.28 23.09 -5.58
C CYS A 302 -78.55 23.31 -6.42
N THR A 303 -78.98 22.29 -7.14
CA THR A 303 -80.30 22.22 -7.75
C THR A 303 -81.35 21.99 -6.66
N ARG A 304 -82.15 23.02 -6.36
CA ARG A 304 -83.29 22.97 -5.45
C ARG A 304 -84.53 22.59 -6.28
N HIS A 305 -85.03 21.36 -6.11
CA HIS A 305 -86.33 20.96 -6.65
C HIS A 305 -87.45 21.37 -5.68
N TYR A 306 -88.43 22.12 -6.21
CA TYR A 306 -89.81 22.17 -5.74
C TYR A 306 -90.68 21.56 -6.84
#